data_AF-A0A7C6JWE6-F1
#
_entry.id   AF-A0A7C6JWE6-F1
#
_cell.length_a   1.000
_cell.length_b   1.000
_cell.length_c   1.000
_cell.angle_alpha   90.00
_cell.angle_beta   90.00
_cell.angle_gamma   90.00
#
_symmetry.space_group_name_H-M   'P 1'
#
loop_
_entity.id
_entity.type
_entity.pdbx_description
1 polymer ?
#
loop_
_entity_poly.entity_id
_entity_poly.type
_entity_poly.pdbx_seq_one_letter_code
_entity_poly.pdbx_strand_id
1 'polypeptide(L)'
;MKRKTIYAVIEVFILAVTGLLAFTALNKEYLFQWAAHNWKFSLVLAAVALVLILFNKQFVSAFMTAGIVLGIFAGSFIGNIIKDLNVAKITEGMKPEEIYRLRHHPGFEIWMGIILLSILAGIIIQVITSKRA
;
A
#
# COMPACT_ATOMS: atom_id res chain seq x y z
N MET A 1 16.59 -10.98 -20.86
CA MET A 1 15.37 -11.65 -20.36
C MET A 1 15.53 -12.22 -18.95
N LYS A 2 16.52 -13.09 -18.69
CA LYS A 2 16.72 -13.74 -17.36
C LYS A 2 16.61 -12.80 -16.14
N ARG A 3 17.26 -11.63 -16.18
CA ARG A 3 17.22 -10.64 -15.07
C ARG A 3 15.80 -10.10 -14.78
N LYS A 4 15.01 -9.81 -15.81
CA LYS A 4 13.62 -9.33 -15.66
C LYS A 4 12.73 -10.40 -15.03
N THR A 5 12.90 -11.65 -15.45
CA THR A 5 12.17 -12.80 -14.91
C THR A 5 12.45 -12.98 -13.41
N ILE A 6 13.70 -12.83 -12.98
CA ILE A 6 14.08 -12.91 -11.56
C ILE A 6 13.36 -11.82 -10.74
N TYR A 7 13.39 -10.55 -11.18
CA TYR A 7 12.66 -9.48 -10.49
C TYR A 7 11.16 -9.76 -10.41
N ALA A 8 10.55 -10.18 -11.52
CA ALA A 8 9.12 -10.49 -11.56
C ALA A 8 8.75 -11.63 -10.60
N VAL A 9 9.54 -12.70 -10.54
CA VAL A 9 9.29 -13.82 -9.62
C VAL A 9 9.37 -13.37 -8.15
N ILE A 10 10.38 -12.56 -7.81
CA ILE A 10 10.55 -12.01 -6.46
C ILE A 10 9.35 -11.13 -6.09
N GLU A 11 8.96 -10.20 -6.96
CA GLU A 11 7.83 -9.30 -6.70
C GLU A 11 6.50 -10.06 -6.61
N VAL A 12 6.25 -11.04 -7.49
CA VAL A 12 5.08 -11.92 -7.40
C VAL A 12 5.04 -12.65 -6.06
N PHE A 13 6.17 -13.21 -5.62
CA PHE A 13 6.24 -13.90 -4.33
C PHE A 13 5.90 -12.96 -3.17
N ILE A 14 6.51 -11.77 -3.13
CA ILE A 14 6.27 -10.76 -2.08
C ILE A 14 4.79 -10.32 -2.04
N LEU A 15 4.22 -10.02 -3.21
CA LEU A 15 2.83 -9.57 -3.34
C LEU A 15 1.85 -10.70 -2.99
N ALA A 16 2.15 -11.95 -3.39
CA ALA A 16 1.34 -13.11 -3.04
C ALA A 16 1.35 -13.39 -1.53
N VAL A 17 2.51 -13.30 -0.87
CA VAL A 17 2.61 -13.42 0.60
C VAL A 17 1.82 -12.31 1.29
N THR A 18 1.92 -11.07 0.82
CA THR A 18 1.17 -9.94 1.39
C THR A 18 -0.34 -10.13 1.22
N GLY A 19 -0.78 -10.58 0.04
CA GLY A 19 -2.17 -10.96 -0.20
C GLY A 19 -2.64 -12.08 0.73
N LEU A 20 -1.85 -13.15 0.87
CA LEU A 20 -2.16 -14.27 1.76
C LEU A 20 -2.33 -13.81 3.21
N LEU A 21 -1.44 -12.94 3.70
CA LEU A 21 -1.55 -12.36 5.04
C LEU A 21 -2.84 -11.56 5.21
N ALA A 22 -3.21 -10.75 4.21
CA ALA A 22 -4.45 -9.96 4.21
C ALA A 22 -5.71 -10.85 4.27
N PHE A 23 -5.71 -11.98 3.55
CA PHE A 23 -6.83 -12.93 3.56
C PHE A 23 -6.87 -13.84 4.79
N THR A 24 -5.78 -13.94 5.55
CA THR A 24 -5.67 -14.91 6.66
C THR A 24 -5.33 -14.22 7.98
N ALA A 25 -4.06 -14.19 8.36
CA ALA A 25 -3.58 -13.81 9.69
C ALA A 25 -3.96 -12.37 10.08
N LEU A 26 -4.04 -11.46 9.11
CA LEU A 26 -4.26 -10.04 9.35
C LEU A 26 -5.65 -9.57 8.94
N ASN A 27 -6.57 -10.47 8.55
CA ASN A 27 -7.90 -10.09 8.06
C ASN A 27 -8.77 -9.36 9.10
N LYS A 28 -8.39 -9.38 10.39
CA LYS A 28 -9.08 -8.66 11.46
C LYS A 28 -8.68 -7.18 11.55
N GLU A 29 -7.53 -6.80 10.99
CA GLU A 29 -7.08 -5.42 10.95
C GLU A 29 -7.81 -4.68 9.83
N TYR A 30 -8.32 -3.48 10.11
CA TYR A 30 -9.20 -2.74 9.19
C TYR A 30 -8.67 -2.68 7.76
N LEU A 31 -7.41 -2.29 7.58
CA LEU A 31 -6.86 -2.07 6.25
C LEU A 31 -6.57 -3.38 5.50
N PHE A 32 -6.14 -4.42 6.21
CA PHE A 32 -5.95 -5.75 5.64
C PHE A 32 -7.29 -6.41 5.28
N GLN A 33 -8.31 -6.24 6.13
CA GLN A 33 -9.69 -6.63 5.83
C GLN A 33 -10.19 -5.91 4.57
N TRP A 34 -9.97 -4.60 4.49
CA TRP A 34 -10.33 -3.79 3.33
C TRP A 34 -9.64 -4.30 2.07
N ALA A 35 -8.34 -4.61 2.13
CA ALA A 35 -7.58 -5.11 0.98
C ALA A 35 -8.03 -6.51 0.54
N ALA A 36 -8.43 -7.38 1.47
CA ALA A 36 -9.00 -8.69 1.16
C ALA A 36 -10.41 -8.59 0.56
N HIS A 37 -11.26 -7.72 1.10
CA HIS A 37 -12.59 -7.46 0.56
C HIS A 37 -12.51 -6.84 -0.85
N ASN A 38 -11.60 -5.88 -1.03
CA ASN A 38 -11.35 -5.17 -2.28
C ASN A 38 -10.17 -5.77 -3.06
N TRP A 39 -10.01 -7.09 -3.05
CA TRP A 39 -8.83 -7.77 -3.62
C TRP A 39 -8.53 -7.44 -5.08
N LYS A 40 -9.56 -7.11 -5.88
CA LYS A 40 -9.38 -6.67 -7.27
C LYS A 40 -8.53 -5.39 -7.35
N PHE A 41 -8.69 -4.48 -6.39
CA PHE A 41 -7.88 -3.25 -6.30
C PHE A 41 -6.41 -3.60 -6.03
N SER A 42 -6.15 -4.47 -5.05
CA SER A 42 -4.80 -4.95 -4.73
C SER A 42 -4.15 -5.68 -5.92
N LEU A 43 -4.93 -6.45 -6.69
CA LEU A 43 -4.46 -7.09 -7.92
C LEU A 43 -4.12 -6.09 -9.02
N VAL A 44 -4.89 -5.02 -9.18
CA VAL A 44 -4.57 -3.97 -10.16
C VAL A 44 -3.25 -3.31 -9.78
N LEU A 45 -3.03 -2.99 -8.50
CA LEU A 45 -1.74 -2.44 -8.04
C LEU A 45 -0.57 -3.41 -8.31
N ALA A 46 -0.76 -4.70 -8.00
CA ALA A 46 0.24 -5.73 -8.29
C ALA A 46 0.52 -5.85 -9.81
N ALA A 47 -0.52 -5.83 -10.64
CA ALA A 47 -0.38 -5.91 -12.09
C ALA A 47 0.37 -4.69 -12.64
N VAL A 48 0.07 -3.48 -12.15
CA VAL A 48 0.79 -2.26 -12.56
C VAL A 48 2.27 -2.37 -12.22
N ALA A 49 2.63 -2.81 -11.01
CA ALA A 49 4.02 -3.03 -10.62
C ALA A 49 4.71 -4.01 -11.59
N LEU A 50 4.12 -5.19 -11.83
CA LEU A 50 4.71 -6.19 -12.73
C LEU A 50 4.84 -5.70 -14.18
N VAL A 51 3.88 -4.93 -14.68
CA VAL A 51 3.93 -4.34 -16.03
C VAL A 51 5.09 -3.36 -16.18
N LEU A 52 5.46 -2.61 -15.12
CA LEU A 52 6.62 -1.70 -15.15
C LEU A 52 7.94 -2.44 -15.44
N ILE A 53 8.07 -3.70 -15.02
CA ILE A 53 9.24 -4.54 -15.33
C ILE A 53 9.37 -4.77 -16.84
N LEU A 54 8.23 -4.97 -17.54
CA LEU A 54 8.20 -5.17 -18.99
C LEU A 54 8.78 -3.93 -19.71
N PHE A 55 8.41 -2.75 -19.23
CA PHE A 55 8.89 -1.44 -19.72
C PHE A 55 10.29 -1.03 -19.24
N ASN A 56 11.08 -1.95 -18.66
CA ASN A 56 12.41 -1.68 -18.11
C ASN A 56 12.44 -0.66 -16.95
N LYS A 57 11.31 -0.43 -16.27
CA LYS A 57 11.21 0.49 -15.12
C LYS A 57 11.40 -0.26 -13.80
N GLN A 58 12.53 -0.97 -13.68
CA GLN A 58 12.83 -1.89 -12.57
C GLN A 58 12.83 -1.19 -11.21
N PHE A 59 13.40 0.01 -11.12
CA PHE A 59 13.40 0.75 -9.85
C PHE A 59 12.00 1.25 -9.48
N VAL A 60 11.22 1.74 -10.46
CA VAL A 60 9.84 2.17 -10.21
C VAL A 60 8.99 1.00 -9.74
N SER A 61 9.13 -0.18 -10.38
CA SER A 61 8.46 -1.42 -9.99
C SER A 61 8.79 -1.82 -8.55
N ALA A 62 10.09 -1.93 -8.24
CA ALA A 62 10.56 -2.36 -6.92
C ALA A 62 10.09 -1.41 -5.81
N PHE A 63 10.16 -0.10 -6.03
CA PHE A 63 9.69 0.89 -5.07
C PHE A 63 8.16 0.89 -4.95
N MET A 64 7.42 0.72 -6.04
CA MET A 64 5.96 0.57 -5.97
C MET A 64 5.57 -0.66 -5.16
N THR A 65 6.20 -1.81 -5.41
CA THR A 65 6.00 -3.04 -4.64
C THR A 65 6.34 -2.84 -3.17
N ALA A 66 7.46 -2.18 -2.86
CA ALA A 66 7.79 -1.81 -1.48
C ALA A 66 6.73 -0.89 -0.85
N GLY A 67 6.23 0.11 -1.57
CA GLY A 67 5.16 1.00 -1.12
C GLY A 67 3.83 0.28 -0.88
N ILE A 68 3.49 -0.70 -1.73
CA ILE A 68 2.29 -1.55 -1.55
C ILE A 68 2.42 -2.34 -0.24
N VAL A 69 3.54 -3.03 -0.03
CA VAL A 69 3.74 -3.87 1.15
C VAL A 69 3.94 -3.04 2.40
N LEU A 70 4.95 -2.18 2.46
CA LEU A 70 5.23 -1.38 3.65
C LEU A 70 4.09 -0.42 3.96
N GLY A 71 3.46 0.13 2.93
CA GLY A 71 2.35 1.06 3.10
C GLY A 71 1.09 0.41 3.68
N ILE A 72 0.80 -0.87 3.41
CA ILE A 72 -0.37 -1.51 4.04
C ILE A 72 -0.14 -1.72 5.54
N PHE A 73 1.08 -2.10 5.95
CA PHE A 73 1.42 -2.21 7.37
C PHE A 73 1.42 -0.83 8.06
N ALA A 74 2.09 0.16 7.47
CA ALA A 74 2.15 1.51 8.02
C ALA A 74 0.78 2.18 8.05
N GLY A 75 -0.02 2.05 7.00
CA GLY A 75 -1.38 2.57 6.91
C GLY A 75 -2.31 1.93 7.94
N SER A 76 -2.18 0.61 8.17
CA SER A 76 -2.95 -0.06 9.23
C SER A 76 -2.55 0.44 10.61
N PHE A 77 -1.25 0.46 10.91
CA PHE A 77 -0.74 0.86 12.23
C PHE A 77 -1.03 2.33 12.55
N ILE A 78 -0.65 3.25 11.66
CA ILE A 78 -0.85 4.69 11.84
C ILE A 78 -2.35 5.03 11.79
N GLY A 79 -3.11 4.37 10.92
CA GLY A 79 -4.55 4.56 10.81
C GLY A 79 -5.29 4.21 12.10
N ASN A 80 -4.93 3.10 12.74
CA ASN A 80 -5.47 2.71 14.05
C ASN A 80 -5.17 3.79 15.10
N ILE A 81 -3.91 4.23 15.20
CA ILE A 81 -3.52 5.30 16.13
C ILE A 81 -4.35 6.58 15.93
N ILE A 82 -4.49 7.04 14.68
CA ILE A 82 -5.24 8.28 14.40
C ILE A 82 -6.73 8.10 14.73
N LYS A 83 -7.32 6.95 14.38
CA LYS A 83 -8.71 6.65 14.71
C LYS A 83 -8.93 6.66 16.22
N ASP A 84 -8.08 6.00 16.98
CA ASP A 84 -8.21 5.90 18.45
C ASP A 84 -8.11 7.28 19.10
N LEU A 85 -7.15 8.11 18.65
CA LEU A 85 -7.01 9.50 19.08
C LEU A 85 -8.23 10.37 18.72
N ASN A 86 -8.91 10.08 17.61
CA ASN A 86 -10.09 10.84 17.20
C ASN A 86 -11.35 10.39 17.93
N VAL A 87 -11.54 9.09 18.14
CA VAL A 87 -12.67 8.55 18.91
C VAL A 87 -12.62 9.01 20.36
N ALA A 88 -11.43 9.16 20.93
CA ALA A 88 -11.25 9.73 22.28
C ALA A 88 -11.75 11.18 22.42
N LYS A 89 -11.96 11.90 21.31
CA LYS A 89 -12.49 13.28 21.32
C LYS A 89 -14.01 13.33 21.36
N ILE A 90 -14.72 12.22 21.20
CA ILE A 90 -16.18 12.20 21.15
C ILE A 90 -16.74 12.48 22.55
N THR A 91 -17.65 13.46 22.65
CA THR A 91 -18.35 13.81 23.89
C THR A 91 -19.87 13.73 23.71
N GLU A 92 -20.58 13.67 24.82
CA GLU A 92 -22.04 13.81 24.82
C GLU A 92 -22.46 15.14 24.19
N GLY A 93 -23.56 15.12 23.42
CA GLY A 93 -24.09 16.30 22.74
C GLY A 93 -23.46 16.65 21.39
N MET A 94 -22.41 15.94 20.94
CA MET A 94 -21.89 16.10 19.58
C MET A 94 -22.91 15.69 18.51
N LYS A 95 -22.86 16.36 17.37
CA LYS A 95 -23.73 16.03 16.23
C LYS A 95 -23.36 14.67 15.64
N PRO A 96 -24.33 13.88 15.13
CA PRO A 96 -24.05 12.58 14.52
C PRO A 96 -23.00 12.60 13.41
N GLU A 97 -22.97 13.67 12.60
CA GLU A 97 -22.02 13.82 11.49
C GLU A 97 -20.58 14.00 11.98
N GLU A 98 -20.39 14.70 13.10
CA GLU A 98 -19.08 14.90 13.72
C GLU A 98 -18.55 13.60 14.32
N ILE A 99 -19.43 12.84 14.97
CA ILE A 99 -19.13 11.51 15.49
C ILE A 99 -18.72 10.57 14.36
N TYR A 100 -19.45 10.59 13.24
CA TYR A 100 -19.13 9.77 12.07
C TYR A 100 -17.73 10.10 11.53
N ARG A 101 -17.41 11.39 11.37
CA ARG A 101 -16.09 11.83 10.90
C ARG A 101 -14.97 11.42 11.84
N LEU A 102 -15.17 11.50 13.16
CA LEU A 102 -14.16 11.11 14.16
C LEU A 102 -13.94 9.59 14.21
N ARG A 103 -14.92 8.79 13.80
CA ARG A 103 -14.80 7.33 13.71
C ARG A 103 -14.13 6.84 12.42
N HIS A 104 -13.89 7.72 11.45
CA HIS A 104 -13.23 7.38 10.19
C HIS A 104 -11.84 6.81 10.42
N HIS A 105 -11.48 5.76 9.66
CA HIS A 105 -10.16 5.14 9.74
C HIS A 105 -9.32 5.54 8.50
N PRO A 106 -8.28 6.40 8.66
CA PRO A 106 -7.56 7.00 7.53
C PRO A 106 -6.48 6.09 6.91
N GLY A 107 -6.45 4.81 7.28
CA GLY A 107 -5.40 3.88 6.87
C GLY A 107 -5.30 3.67 5.35
N PHE A 108 -6.42 3.72 4.63
CA PHE A 108 -6.41 3.58 3.17
C PHE A 108 -5.72 4.77 2.50
N GLU A 109 -6.03 5.99 2.94
CA GLU A 109 -5.46 7.24 2.44
C GLU A 109 -3.96 7.29 2.71
N ILE A 110 -3.54 6.88 3.91
CA ILE A 110 -2.12 6.76 4.27
C ILE A 110 -1.41 5.74 3.37
N TRP A 111 -2.02 4.58 3.14
CA TRP A 111 -1.47 3.55 2.26
C TRP A 111 -1.27 4.08 0.83
N MET A 112 -2.29 4.74 0.27
CA MET A 112 -2.19 5.35 -1.07
C MET A 112 -1.10 6.43 -1.12
N GLY A 113 -1.00 7.27 -0.08
CA GLY A 113 0.07 8.26 0.04
C GLY A 113 1.46 7.63 0.01
N ILE A 114 1.68 6.54 0.75
CA ILE A 114 2.96 5.82 0.79
C ILE A 114 3.28 5.21 -0.58
N ILE A 115 2.31 4.62 -1.27
CA ILE A 115 2.52 4.08 -2.63
C ILE A 115 2.95 5.21 -3.57
N LEU A 116 2.25 6.34 -3.57
CA LEU A 116 2.57 7.47 -4.44
C LEU A 116 3.97 8.03 -4.16
N LEU A 117 4.34 8.24 -2.90
CA LEU A 117 5.68 8.68 -2.51
C LEU A 117 6.75 7.67 -2.94
N SER A 118 6.47 6.38 -2.79
CA SER A 118 7.41 5.32 -3.19
C SER A 118 7.62 5.31 -4.71
N ILE A 119 6.54 5.46 -5.50
CA ILE A 119 6.63 5.58 -6.97
C ILE A 119 7.49 6.78 -7.36
N LEU A 120 7.29 7.95 -6.73
CA LEU A 120 8.10 9.15 -7.00
C LEU A 120 9.58 8.89 -6.71
N ALA A 121 9.91 8.29 -5.57
CA ALA A 121 11.27 7.90 -5.24
C ALA A 121 11.87 6.93 -6.27
N GLY A 122 11.10 5.91 -6.68
CA GLY A 122 11.50 4.96 -7.72
C GLY A 122 11.77 5.62 -9.07
N ILE A 123 10.96 6.60 -9.47
CA ILE A 123 11.16 7.39 -10.69
C ILE A 123 12.46 8.20 -10.60
N ILE A 124 12.69 8.90 -9.49
CA ILE A 124 13.90 9.69 -9.28
C ILE A 124 15.15 8.80 -9.43
N ILE A 125 15.19 7.67 -8.73
CA ILE A 125 16.29 6.71 -8.81
C ILE A 125 16.45 6.18 -10.24
N GLN A 126 15.35 5.78 -10.88
CA GLN A 126 15.37 5.28 -12.26
C GLN A 126 16.01 6.28 -13.23
N VAL A 127 15.66 7.56 -13.11
CA VAL A 127 16.20 8.65 -13.95
C VAL A 127 17.69 8.89 -13.67
N ILE A 128 18.08 8.92 -12.40
CA ILE A 128 19.49 9.12 -12.02
C ILE A 128 20.35 7.97 -12.56
N THR A 129 19.91 6.73 -12.41
CA THR A 129 20.66 5.56 -12.88
C THR A 129 20.67 5.49 -14.40
N SER A 130 19.58 5.83 -15.10
CA SER A 130 19.56 5.83 -16.57
C SER A 130 20.45 6.90 -17.19
N LYS A 131 20.71 8.02 -16.49
CA LYS A 131 21.64 9.07 -16.95
C LYS A 131 23.11 8.69 -16.76
N ARG A 132 23.40 7.71 -15.91
CA ARG A 132 24.76 7.25 -15.58
C ARG A 132 25.20 6.01 -16.37
N ALA A 133 24.30 5.41 -17.13
CA ALA A 133 24.52 4.24 -17.97
C ALA A 133 24.73 4.67 -19.42
#